data_AF-A0A6V7WWX3-F1
#
_entry.id   AF-A0A6V7WWX3-F1
#
_cell.length_a   1.000
_cell.length_b   1.000
_cell.length_c   1.000
_cell.angle_alpha   90.00
_cell.angle_beta   90.00
_cell.angle_gamma   90.00
#
_symmetry.space_group_name_H-M   'P 1'
#
loop_
_entity.id
_entity.type
_entity.pdbx_description
1 polymer ?
#
loop_
_entity_poly.entity_id
_entity_poly.type
_entity_poly.pdbx_seq_one_letter_code
_entity_poly.pdbx_strand_id
1 'polypeptide(L)'
;MLCCQKFNVKEFIFSSSATVYGEPESLPLTEESRVGLGITNPYGQTKFMVERILMDLKRAEQMPYIAKVAVGKLPHLNIFGTNYNTPDGTGVRDYIHIVDLAKAHVSALDNIGKDIPKGSNGEELAEIYNLGTGKGYSVKEMVAALEKASGKKLTVKEVEPRLGDLAILYCDPSLALKKLGWKAEYGIDEMCRDTWNWCVKNPDGFAKKAE
;
A
#
# COMPACT_ATOMS: atom_id res chain seq x y z
N MET A 1 7.41 -1.37 -10.44
CA MET A 1 6.04 -1.12 -10.96
C MET A 1 5.76 0.33 -11.36
N LEU A 2 6.40 1.34 -10.74
CA LEU A 2 6.27 2.74 -11.15
C LEU A 2 6.55 2.98 -12.65
N CYS A 3 7.52 2.27 -13.25
CA CYS A 3 7.74 2.31 -14.70
C CYS A 3 6.55 1.74 -15.48
N CYS A 4 5.98 0.60 -15.08
CA CYS A 4 4.82 0.01 -15.76
C CYS A 4 3.60 0.94 -15.68
N GLN A 5 3.37 1.58 -14.52
CA GLN A 5 2.33 2.60 -14.36
C GLN A 5 2.59 3.83 -15.24
N LYS A 6 3.84 4.31 -15.29
CA LYS A 6 4.26 5.44 -16.15
C LYS A 6 4.01 5.17 -17.64
N PHE A 7 4.18 3.93 -18.09
CA PHE A 7 3.98 3.55 -19.50
C PHE A 7 2.65 2.85 -19.77
N ASN A 8 1.71 2.86 -18.81
CA ASN A 8 0.40 2.21 -18.91
C ASN A 8 0.48 0.73 -19.34
N VAL A 9 1.52 0.03 -18.90
CA VAL A 9 1.71 -1.41 -19.11
C VAL A 9 0.90 -2.16 -18.05
N LYS A 10 -0.20 -2.77 -18.48
CA LYS A 10 -1.17 -3.48 -17.61
C LYS A 10 -0.96 -4.99 -17.59
N GLU A 11 -0.13 -5.49 -18.49
CA GLU A 11 0.17 -6.90 -18.66
C GLU A 11 1.63 -7.10 -18.31
N PHE A 12 1.90 -8.03 -17.40
CA PHE A 12 3.24 -8.28 -16.89
C PHE A 12 3.44 -9.78 -16.72
N ILE A 13 4.56 -10.29 -17.22
CA ILE A 13 4.98 -11.66 -16.99
C ILE A 13 6.08 -11.64 -15.95
N PHE A 14 5.87 -12.35 -14.84
CA PHE A 14 6.86 -12.54 -13.81
C PHE A 14 7.41 -13.95 -13.84
N SER A 15 8.71 -14.09 -14.00
CA SER A 15 9.41 -15.37 -13.86
C SER A 15 9.52 -15.73 -12.38
N SER A 16 8.52 -16.45 -11.87
CA SER A 16 8.58 -17.07 -10.54
C SER A 16 9.48 -18.33 -10.54
N SER A 17 9.40 -19.16 -9.51
CA SER A 17 10.20 -20.37 -9.37
C SER A 17 9.51 -21.42 -8.52
N ALA A 18 9.72 -22.71 -8.80
CA ALA A 18 9.21 -23.80 -7.97
C ALA A 18 9.70 -23.74 -6.50
N THR A 19 10.74 -22.97 -6.20
CA THR A 19 11.17 -22.72 -4.82
C THR A 19 10.11 -22.05 -3.95
N VAL A 20 9.08 -21.42 -4.53
CA VAL A 20 7.97 -20.80 -3.77
C VAL A 20 7.08 -21.84 -3.08
N TYR A 21 7.07 -23.09 -3.56
CA TYR A 21 6.34 -24.19 -2.93
C TYR A 21 6.99 -24.66 -1.61
N GLY A 22 8.26 -24.30 -1.35
CA GLY A 22 8.99 -24.74 -0.17
C GLY A 22 9.16 -26.25 -0.11
N GLU A 23 8.96 -26.85 1.06
CA GLU A 23 8.95 -28.30 1.24
C GLU A 23 7.61 -28.89 0.74
N PRO A 24 7.62 -29.73 -0.30
CA PRO A 24 6.41 -30.18 -0.96
C PRO A 24 5.66 -31.23 -0.12
N GLU A 25 4.35 -31.05 0.05
CA GLU A 25 3.50 -32.03 0.73
C GLU A 25 3.22 -33.27 -0.14
N SER A 26 3.19 -33.09 -1.46
CA SER A 26 2.98 -34.16 -2.44
C SER A 26 3.63 -33.80 -3.78
N LEU A 27 3.96 -34.81 -4.58
CA LEU A 27 4.47 -34.65 -5.95
C LEU A 27 3.57 -35.39 -6.95
N PRO A 28 3.39 -34.89 -8.18
CA PRO A 28 3.95 -33.65 -8.70
C PRO A 28 3.30 -32.39 -8.08
N LEU A 29 4.08 -31.30 -8.01
CA LEU A 29 3.54 -29.99 -7.62
C LEU A 29 2.64 -29.43 -8.73
N THR A 30 1.54 -28.83 -8.32
CA THR A 30 0.58 -28.11 -9.18
C THR A 30 0.42 -26.69 -8.66
N GLU A 31 -0.20 -25.80 -9.44
CA GLU A 31 -0.46 -24.41 -9.03
C GLU A 31 -1.44 -24.29 -7.84
N GLU A 32 -2.17 -25.36 -7.53
CA GLU A 32 -3.01 -25.48 -6.33
C GLU A 32 -2.21 -25.92 -5.08
N SER A 33 -0.97 -26.35 -5.28
CA SER A 33 -0.08 -26.74 -4.18
C SER A 33 0.29 -25.55 -3.31
N ARG A 34 0.46 -25.79 -2.01
CA ARG A 34 0.79 -24.73 -1.04
C ARG A 34 2.08 -24.00 -1.41
N VAL A 35 2.05 -22.67 -1.32
CA VAL A 35 3.21 -21.79 -1.48
C VAL A 35 3.49 -20.99 -0.20
N GLY A 36 4.73 -20.56 -0.01
CA GLY A 36 5.13 -19.64 1.06
C GLY A 36 5.53 -20.29 2.39
N LEU A 37 5.29 -21.60 2.58
CA LEU A 37 5.68 -22.32 3.80
C LEU A 37 6.85 -23.27 3.53
N GLY A 38 7.82 -23.34 4.43
CA GLY A 38 8.96 -24.24 4.29
C GLY A 38 9.96 -23.84 3.20
N ILE A 39 9.97 -22.56 2.77
CA ILE A 39 10.97 -22.05 1.83
C ILE A 39 12.31 -21.93 2.56
N THR A 40 13.30 -22.69 2.10
CA THR A 40 14.58 -22.89 2.80
C THR A 40 15.68 -21.89 2.43
N ASN A 41 15.44 -21.00 1.47
CA ASN A 41 16.47 -20.08 0.98
C ASN A 41 15.94 -18.67 0.68
N PRO A 42 16.80 -17.63 0.81
CA PRO A 42 16.42 -16.25 0.54
C PRO A 42 15.91 -16.01 -0.88
N TYR A 43 16.48 -16.69 -1.88
CA TYR A 43 16.05 -16.56 -3.28
C TYR A 43 14.56 -16.92 -3.46
N GLY A 44 14.14 -18.08 -2.93
CA GLY A 44 12.75 -18.52 -2.96
C GLY A 44 11.82 -17.60 -2.18
N GLN A 45 12.27 -17.06 -1.06
CA GLN A 45 11.52 -16.07 -0.28
C GLN A 45 11.28 -14.80 -1.10
N THR A 46 12.31 -14.27 -1.78
CA THR A 46 12.13 -13.12 -2.69
C THR A 46 11.14 -13.41 -3.81
N LYS A 47 11.13 -14.62 -4.40
CA LYS A 47 10.15 -14.96 -5.45
C LYS A 47 8.72 -14.99 -4.91
N PHE A 48 8.50 -15.59 -3.75
CA PHE A 48 7.18 -15.62 -3.11
C PHE A 48 6.70 -14.22 -2.69
N MET A 49 7.60 -13.39 -2.13
CA MET A 49 7.30 -12.00 -1.81
C MET A 49 6.87 -11.22 -3.06
N VAL A 50 7.57 -11.38 -4.18
CA VAL A 50 7.20 -10.72 -5.43
C VAL A 50 5.85 -11.22 -5.96
N GLU A 51 5.54 -12.53 -5.87
CA GLU A 51 4.20 -13.01 -6.21
C GLU A 51 3.11 -12.34 -5.38
N ARG A 52 3.30 -12.24 -4.05
CA ARG A 52 2.34 -11.56 -3.16
C ARG A 52 2.17 -10.09 -3.55
N ILE A 53 3.28 -9.37 -3.77
CA ILE A 53 3.26 -7.97 -4.20
C ILE A 53 2.51 -7.80 -5.53
N LEU A 54 2.74 -8.66 -6.52
CA LEU A 54 2.05 -8.59 -7.81
C LEU A 54 0.54 -8.87 -7.68
N MET A 55 0.17 -9.85 -6.85
CA MET A 55 -1.23 -10.16 -6.54
C MET A 55 -1.92 -9.00 -5.82
N ASP A 56 -1.25 -8.39 -4.85
CA ASP A 56 -1.79 -7.26 -4.10
C ASP A 56 -1.86 -6.00 -4.95
N LEU A 57 -0.88 -5.73 -5.82
CA LEU A 57 -0.95 -4.61 -6.77
C LEU A 57 -2.12 -4.74 -7.74
N LYS A 58 -2.46 -5.97 -8.16
CA LYS A 58 -3.67 -6.20 -8.95
C LYS A 58 -4.96 -5.82 -8.19
N ARG A 59 -4.92 -5.88 -6.85
CA ARG A 59 -6.05 -5.58 -5.96
C ARG A 59 -6.05 -4.12 -5.48
N ALA A 60 -4.89 -3.52 -5.28
CA ALA A 60 -4.69 -2.21 -4.65
C ALA A 60 -4.61 -1.07 -5.69
N GLU A 61 -5.75 -0.50 -6.05
CA GLU A 61 -5.80 0.73 -6.88
C GLU A 61 -6.67 1.85 -6.27
N GLN A 62 -7.00 1.83 -4.97
CA GLN A 62 -7.99 2.77 -4.41
C GLN A 62 -7.65 4.26 -4.62
N MET A 63 -6.47 4.75 -4.22
CA MET A 63 -6.21 6.20 -4.29
C MET A 63 -6.07 6.77 -5.72
N PRO A 64 -5.31 6.13 -6.64
CA PRO A 64 -5.29 6.55 -8.04
C PRO A 64 -6.66 6.46 -8.73
N TYR A 65 -7.50 5.51 -8.31
CA TYR A 65 -8.86 5.35 -8.82
C TYR A 65 -9.79 6.49 -8.35
N ILE A 66 -9.79 6.83 -7.05
CA ILE A 66 -10.54 7.96 -6.51
C ILE A 66 -10.13 9.26 -7.20
N ALA A 67 -8.82 9.51 -7.36
CA ALA A 67 -8.31 10.70 -8.02
C ALA A 67 -8.73 10.79 -9.50
N LYS A 68 -8.75 9.67 -10.24
CA LYS A 68 -9.24 9.60 -11.63
C LYS A 68 -10.73 9.94 -11.75
N VAL A 69 -11.55 9.56 -10.76
CA VAL A 69 -12.97 9.97 -10.71
C VAL A 69 -13.08 11.48 -10.48
N ALA A 70 -12.29 12.03 -9.57
CA ALA A 70 -12.29 13.47 -9.28
C ALA A 70 -11.91 14.35 -10.49
N VAL A 71 -10.98 13.90 -11.33
CA VAL A 71 -10.64 14.57 -12.60
C VAL A 71 -11.58 14.21 -13.77
N GLY A 72 -12.62 13.41 -13.53
CA GLY A 72 -13.61 13.03 -14.55
C GLY A 72 -13.14 11.98 -15.55
N LYS A 73 -11.99 11.32 -15.31
CA LYS A 73 -11.48 10.24 -16.16
C LYS A 73 -12.20 8.90 -15.94
N LEU A 74 -12.89 8.76 -14.82
CA LEU A 74 -13.73 7.60 -14.50
C LEU A 74 -15.11 8.07 -14.02
N PRO A 75 -16.18 7.34 -14.35
CA PRO A 75 -17.55 7.82 -14.13
C PRO A 75 -17.99 7.77 -12.67
N HIS A 76 -17.44 6.85 -11.87
CA HIS A 76 -17.78 6.70 -10.45
C HIS A 76 -16.69 5.95 -9.69
N LEU A 77 -16.68 6.13 -8.37
CA LEU A 77 -15.88 5.38 -7.41
C LEU A 77 -16.70 4.19 -6.87
N ASN A 78 -16.21 2.98 -7.08
CA ASN A 78 -16.69 1.80 -6.38
C ASN A 78 -16.19 1.77 -4.91
N ILE A 79 -17.11 1.75 -3.94
CA ILE A 79 -16.86 1.40 -2.53
C ILE A 79 -17.17 -0.08 -2.35
N PHE A 80 -16.15 -0.84 -1.98
CA PHE A 80 -16.25 -2.29 -1.81
C PHE A 80 -16.62 -2.62 -0.37
N GLY A 81 -17.87 -3.06 -0.17
CA GLY A 81 -18.42 -3.40 1.14
C GLY A 81 -18.79 -2.18 2.00
N THR A 82 -20.04 -2.16 2.45
CA THR A 82 -20.61 -1.11 3.31
C THR A 82 -21.27 -1.64 4.59
N ASN A 83 -21.07 -2.93 4.90
CA ASN A 83 -21.63 -3.62 6.06
C ASN A 83 -20.55 -4.17 7.02
N TYR A 84 -19.36 -3.57 7.04
CA TYR A 84 -18.35 -3.92 8.03
C TYR A 84 -18.72 -3.40 9.42
N ASN A 85 -18.19 -4.03 10.47
CA ASN A 85 -18.32 -3.51 11.84
C ASN A 85 -17.37 -2.31 12.07
N THR A 86 -17.64 -1.20 11.38
CA THR A 86 -16.90 0.07 11.43
C THR A 86 -17.91 1.23 11.58
N PRO A 87 -17.47 2.44 11.98
CA PRO A 87 -18.41 3.54 12.28
C PRO A 87 -19.38 3.91 11.15
N ASP A 88 -19.01 3.71 9.88
CA ASP A 88 -19.85 4.05 8.72
C ASP A 88 -20.08 2.87 7.75
N GLY A 89 -19.72 1.67 8.20
CA GLY A 89 -19.86 0.42 7.46
C GLY A 89 -18.78 0.16 6.41
N THR A 90 -17.90 1.13 6.11
CA THR A 90 -16.81 0.97 5.12
C THR A 90 -15.49 0.59 5.76
N GLY A 91 -14.58 0.03 4.96
CA GLY A 91 -13.25 -0.36 5.43
C GLY A 91 -12.45 0.83 5.98
N VAL A 92 -11.79 0.65 7.11
CA VAL A 92 -10.93 1.66 7.77
C VAL A 92 -9.46 1.32 7.54
N ARG A 93 -8.66 2.29 7.09
CA ARG A 93 -7.23 2.16 6.78
C ARG A 93 -6.40 3.31 7.34
N ASP A 94 -5.15 3.02 7.71
CA ASP A 94 -4.13 4.04 7.99
C ASP A 94 -3.54 4.55 6.68
N TYR A 95 -4.05 5.69 6.20
CA TYR A 95 -3.46 6.38 5.06
C TYR A 95 -2.29 7.25 5.55
N ILE A 96 -1.15 7.16 4.89
CA ILE A 96 0.05 7.95 5.17
C ILE A 96 0.40 8.83 3.97
N HIS A 97 0.80 10.07 4.24
CA HIS A 97 1.22 11.00 3.20
C HIS A 97 2.56 10.54 2.61
N ILE A 98 2.68 10.51 1.28
CA ILE A 98 3.86 9.95 0.61
C ILE A 98 5.16 10.67 0.98
N VAL A 99 5.10 11.98 1.28
CA VAL A 99 6.26 12.75 1.75
C VAL A 99 6.68 12.32 3.16
N ASP A 100 5.75 12.00 4.06
CA ASP A 100 6.09 11.51 5.40
C ASP A 100 6.71 10.12 5.31
N LEU A 101 6.15 9.26 4.46
CA LEU A 101 6.73 7.95 4.18
C LEU A 101 8.15 8.08 3.60
N ALA A 102 8.38 9.02 2.68
CA ALA A 102 9.72 9.28 2.14
C ALA A 102 10.69 9.77 3.22
N LYS A 103 10.27 10.71 4.08
CA LYS A 103 11.07 11.16 5.24
C LYS A 103 11.41 10.00 6.18
N ALA A 104 10.51 9.05 6.37
CA ALA A 104 10.75 7.87 7.22
C ALA A 104 11.93 7.04 6.74
N HIS A 105 12.11 6.91 5.42
CA HIS A 105 13.24 6.19 4.84
C HIS A 105 14.57 6.93 5.09
N VAL A 106 14.56 8.26 5.01
CA VAL A 106 15.72 9.09 5.36
C VAL A 106 16.05 8.94 6.85
N SER A 107 15.04 9.03 7.72
CA SER A 107 15.24 8.82 9.16
C SER A 107 15.73 7.41 9.49
N ALA A 108 15.27 6.38 8.76
CA ALA A 108 15.80 5.02 8.90
C ALA A 108 17.28 4.96 8.49
N LEU A 109 17.66 5.59 7.38
CA LEU A 109 19.05 5.67 6.91
C LEU A 109 19.96 6.38 7.93
N ASP A 110 19.51 7.51 8.48
CA ASP A 110 20.25 8.29 9.47
C ASP A 110 20.45 7.53 10.81
N ASN A 111 19.67 6.49 11.05
CA ASN A 111 19.75 5.65 12.25
C ASN A 111 20.34 4.26 11.99
N ILE A 112 20.84 3.97 10.78
CA ILE A 112 21.53 2.72 10.50
C ILE A 112 22.73 2.55 11.45
N GLY A 113 22.82 1.35 12.03
CA GLY A 113 23.92 0.96 12.89
C GLY A 113 23.84 1.52 14.32
N LYS A 114 22.84 2.33 14.63
CA LYS A 114 22.59 2.84 15.99
C LYS A 114 21.69 1.85 16.74
N ASP A 115 22.05 1.54 17.98
CA ASP A 115 21.24 0.72 18.89
C ASP A 115 20.71 -0.60 18.29
N ILE A 116 21.56 -1.27 17.49
CA ILE A 116 21.23 -2.53 16.82
C ILE A 116 20.83 -3.58 17.86
N PRO A 117 19.62 -4.16 17.76
CA PRO A 117 19.20 -5.23 18.65
C PRO A 117 20.11 -6.44 18.49
N LYS A 118 20.50 -7.03 19.62
CA LYS A 118 21.31 -8.24 19.65
C LYS A 118 20.48 -9.44 20.07
N GLY A 119 20.66 -10.54 19.38
CA GLY A 119 20.10 -11.83 19.76
C GLY A 119 20.82 -12.44 20.95
N SER A 120 20.29 -13.56 21.42
CA SER A 120 20.80 -14.32 22.57
C SER A 120 22.25 -14.80 22.41
N ASN A 121 22.75 -14.89 21.18
CA ASN A 121 24.11 -15.30 20.82
C ASN A 121 24.96 -14.11 20.34
N GLY A 122 24.49 -12.87 20.53
CA GLY A 122 25.22 -11.64 20.24
C GLY A 122 25.20 -11.21 18.77
N GLU A 123 24.44 -11.90 17.92
CA GLU A 123 24.22 -11.56 16.52
C GLU A 123 23.35 -10.30 16.38
N GLU A 124 23.64 -9.50 15.36
CA GLU A 124 22.85 -8.33 15.01
C GLU A 124 21.52 -8.75 14.37
N LEU A 125 20.43 -8.20 14.87
CA LEU A 125 19.08 -8.46 14.37
C LEU A 125 18.57 -7.26 13.55
N ALA A 126 17.69 -7.55 12.59
CA ALA A 126 16.98 -6.51 11.86
C ALA A 126 15.94 -5.81 12.75
N GLU A 127 15.84 -4.49 12.64
CA GLU A 127 14.73 -3.71 13.22
C GLU A 127 13.59 -3.56 12.20
N ILE A 128 12.36 -3.75 12.69
CA ILE A 128 11.14 -3.66 11.89
C ILE A 128 10.29 -2.53 12.46
N TYR A 129 9.87 -1.61 11.58
CA TYR A 129 9.12 -0.42 11.95
C TYR A 129 7.79 -0.36 11.23
N ASN A 130 6.72 -0.07 11.97
CA ASN A 130 5.46 0.36 11.38
C ASN A 130 5.58 1.83 10.96
N LEU A 131 5.30 2.11 9.69
CA LEU A 131 5.28 3.46 9.15
C LEU A 131 3.84 3.83 8.78
N GLY A 132 3.19 4.60 9.65
CA GLY A 132 1.84 5.08 9.46
C GLY A 132 1.54 6.24 10.39
N THR A 133 0.32 6.75 10.33
CA THR A 133 -0.12 7.87 11.17
C THR A 133 -0.61 7.41 12.54
N GLY A 134 -0.96 6.13 12.67
CA GLY A 134 -1.66 5.62 13.85
C GLY A 134 -3.14 5.95 13.88
N LYS A 135 -3.67 6.57 12.82
CA LYS A 135 -5.07 6.98 12.71
C LYS A 135 -5.71 6.31 11.51
N GLY A 136 -6.74 5.51 11.78
CA GLY A 136 -7.58 4.94 10.74
C GLY A 136 -8.58 5.95 10.21
N TYR A 137 -8.79 5.93 8.89
CA TYR A 137 -9.87 6.63 8.21
C TYR A 137 -10.67 5.65 7.35
N SER A 138 -11.99 5.83 7.30
CA SER A 138 -12.88 5.06 6.46
C SER A 138 -12.77 5.44 4.98
N VAL A 139 -13.38 4.64 4.09
CA VAL A 139 -13.49 4.99 2.67
C VAL A 139 -14.34 6.25 2.49
N LYS A 140 -15.43 6.42 3.26
CA LYS A 140 -16.29 7.61 3.15
C LYS A 140 -15.59 8.87 3.68
N GLU A 141 -14.79 8.77 4.74
CA GLU A 141 -13.96 9.89 5.22
C GLU A 141 -12.96 10.34 4.15
N MET A 142 -12.33 9.39 3.45
CA MET A 142 -11.43 9.68 2.33
C MET A 142 -12.14 10.35 1.15
N VAL A 143 -13.35 9.88 0.80
CA VAL A 143 -14.19 10.53 -0.22
C VAL A 143 -14.51 11.96 0.20
N ALA A 144 -14.99 12.17 1.43
CA ALA A 144 -15.34 13.51 1.93
C ALA A 144 -14.15 14.47 1.92
N ALA A 145 -12.96 14.01 2.34
CA ALA A 145 -11.73 14.80 2.31
C ALA A 145 -11.33 15.18 0.87
N LEU A 146 -11.50 14.29 -0.11
CA LEU A 146 -11.22 14.62 -1.51
C LEU A 146 -12.28 15.52 -2.14
N GLU A 147 -13.57 15.36 -1.80
CA GLU A 147 -14.62 16.30 -2.22
C GLU A 147 -14.33 17.71 -1.70
N LYS A 148 -13.92 17.83 -0.43
CA LYS A 148 -13.48 19.09 0.18
C LYS A 148 -12.27 19.68 -0.54
N ALA A 149 -11.26 18.87 -0.85
CA ALA A 149 -10.06 19.33 -1.54
C ALA A 149 -10.31 19.75 -3.00
N SER A 150 -11.20 19.03 -3.70
CA SER A 150 -11.48 19.26 -5.13
C SER A 150 -12.58 20.30 -5.38
N GLY A 151 -13.41 20.58 -4.38
CA GLY A 151 -14.63 21.37 -4.54
C GLY A 151 -15.69 20.67 -5.41
N LYS A 152 -15.53 19.37 -5.69
CA LYS A 152 -16.41 18.58 -6.55
C LYS A 152 -17.08 17.47 -5.77
N LYS A 153 -18.33 17.19 -6.11
CA LYS A 153 -19.01 15.98 -5.66
C LYS A 153 -18.55 14.77 -6.46
N LEU A 154 -18.22 13.68 -5.77
CA LEU A 154 -17.79 12.43 -6.38
C LEU A 154 -19.00 11.50 -6.52
N THR A 155 -19.21 10.96 -7.71
CA THR A 155 -20.19 9.89 -7.89
C THR A 155 -19.63 8.60 -7.30
N VAL A 156 -20.38 8.01 -6.37
CA VAL A 156 -19.99 6.80 -5.65
C VAL A 156 -20.99 5.68 -5.93
N LYS A 157 -20.50 4.45 -6.08
CA LYS A 157 -21.30 3.24 -6.21
C LYS A 157 -20.87 2.22 -5.17
N GLU A 158 -21.81 1.72 -4.39
CA GLU A 158 -21.54 0.61 -3.47
C GLU A 158 -21.54 -0.70 -4.26
N VAL A 159 -20.56 -1.56 -3.98
CA VAL A 159 -20.39 -2.87 -4.61
C VAL A 159 -19.99 -3.91 -3.56
N GLU A 160 -20.06 -5.18 -3.95
CA GLU A 160 -19.69 -6.30 -3.08
C GLU A 160 -18.27 -6.14 -2.49
N PRO A 161 -18.06 -6.59 -1.24
CA PRO A 161 -16.74 -6.67 -0.62
C PRO A 161 -15.74 -7.41 -1.50
N ARG A 162 -14.47 -6.99 -1.47
CA ARG A 162 -13.42 -7.80 -2.10
C ARG A 162 -13.06 -8.94 -1.18
N LEU A 163 -12.90 -10.13 -1.75
CA LEU A 163 -12.47 -11.30 -1.01
C LEU A 163 -11.12 -11.02 -0.32
N GLY A 164 -11.08 -11.13 1.01
CA GLY A 164 -9.90 -10.88 1.83
C GLY A 164 -9.79 -9.47 2.43
N ASP A 165 -10.70 -8.55 2.14
CA ASP A 165 -10.68 -7.22 2.77
C ASP A 165 -11.01 -7.29 4.26
N LEU A 166 -10.09 -6.80 5.10
CA LEU A 166 -10.30 -6.62 6.53
C LEU A 166 -11.14 -5.36 6.81
N ALA A 167 -11.98 -5.41 7.84
CA ALA A 167 -12.82 -4.27 8.24
C ALA A 167 -11.98 -3.06 8.69
N ILE A 168 -11.05 -3.25 9.61
CA ILE A 168 -10.23 -2.19 10.21
C ILE A 168 -8.76 -2.62 10.17
N LEU A 169 -7.89 -1.73 9.68
CA LEU A 169 -6.45 -1.94 9.67
C LEU A 169 -5.71 -0.61 9.82
N TYR A 170 -5.05 -0.39 10.94
CA TYR A 170 -4.13 0.73 11.16
C TYR A 170 -2.97 0.29 12.06
N CYS A 171 -1.87 1.02 12.04
CA CYS A 171 -0.65 0.59 12.74
C CYS A 171 -0.43 1.39 14.03
N ASP A 172 0.47 0.93 14.90
CA ASP A 172 1.05 1.75 15.97
C ASP A 172 2.47 2.18 15.56
N PRO A 173 2.70 3.49 15.28
CA PRO A 173 4.00 4.00 14.85
C PRO A 173 4.93 4.39 16.02
N SER A 174 4.57 4.07 17.27
CA SER A 174 5.33 4.51 18.47
C SER A 174 6.79 4.07 18.46
N LEU A 175 7.09 2.89 17.90
CA LEU A 175 8.48 2.42 17.78
C LEU A 175 9.30 3.28 16.82
N ALA A 176 8.73 3.66 15.67
CA ALA A 176 9.40 4.53 14.70
C ALA A 176 9.68 5.92 15.29
N LEU A 177 8.74 6.47 16.07
CA LEU A 177 8.97 7.71 16.82
C LEU A 177 10.12 7.56 17.83
N LYS A 178 10.11 6.49 18.62
CA LYS A 178 11.10 6.26 19.67
C LYS A 178 12.52 6.05 19.11
N LYS A 179 12.66 5.23 18.05
CA LYS A 179 13.95 4.77 17.54
C LYS A 179 14.49 5.60 16.38
N LEU A 180 13.61 6.11 15.52
CA LEU A 180 14.00 6.89 14.34
C LEU A 180 13.82 8.40 14.55
N GLY A 181 13.15 8.81 15.63
CA GLY A 181 12.71 10.20 15.81
C GLY A 181 11.66 10.63 14.78
N TRP A 182 11.03 9.67 14.10
CA TRP A 182 10.13 9.93 12.97
C TRP A 182 8.66 9.81 13.37
N LYS A 183 7.83 10.73 12.88
CA LYS A 183 6.36 10.70 13.00
C LYS A 183 5.75 11.31 11.75
N ALA A 184 4.63 10.75 11.28
CA ALA A 184 3.84 11.38 10.22
C ALA A 184 3.25 12.72 10.70
N GLU A 185 3.36 13.75 9.87
CA GLU A 185 2.95 15.12 10.17
C GLU A 185 1.65 15.50 9.46
N TYR A 186 1.37 14.88 8.32
CA TYR A 186 0.23 15.18 7.47
C TYR A 186 -0.96 14.27 7.74
N GLY A 187 -2.16 14.87 7.76
CA GLY A 187 -3.43 14.17 7.88
C GLY A 187 -4.14 13.98 6.54
N ILE A 188 -5.36 13.46 6.62
CA ILE A 188 -6.17 13.11 5.45
C ILE A 188 -6.45 14.31 4.53
N ASP A 189 -6.62 15.49 5.11
CA ASP A 189 -6.89 16.73 4.39
C ASP A 189 -5.68 17.15 3.52
N GLU A 190 -4.47 17.10 4.07
CA GLU A 190 -3.25 17.41 3.33
C GLU A 190 -3.00 16.39 2.21
N MET A 191 -3.21 15.09 2.49
CA MET A 191 -3.11 14.03 1.48
C MET A 191 -4.05 14.27 0.30
N CYS A 192 -5.32 14.57 0.57
CA CYS A 192 -6.31 14.84 -0.47
C CYS A 192 -6.02 16.13 -1.23
N ARG A 193 -5.62 17.22 -0.54
CA ARG A 193 -5.22 18.49 -1.15
C ARG A 193 -4.07 18.29 -2.12
N ASP A 194 -2.99 17.63 -1.69
CA ASP A 194 -1.78 17.51 -2.49
C ASP A 194 -1.96 16.51 -3.64
N THR A 195 -2.75 15.46 -3.44
CA THR A 195 -3.21 14.57 -4.52
C THR A 195 -4.02 15.34 -5.57
N TRP A 196 -5.00 16.14 -5.14
CA TRP A 196 -5.80 16.95 -6.06
C TRP A 196 -4.95 17.95 -6.84
N ASN A 197 -4.08 18.68 -6.13
CA ASN A 197 -3.14 19.62 -6.75
C ASN A 197 -2.27 18.95 -7.83
N TRP A 198 -1.76 17.75 -7.55
CA TRP A 198 -0.99 16.97 -8.54
C TRP A 198 -1.84 16.60 -9.75
N CYS A 199 -3.05 16.07 -9.53
CA CYS A 199 -3.94 15.63 -10.58
C CYS A 199 -4.42 16.77 -11.49
N VAL A 200 -4.68 17.95 -10.95
CA VAL A 200 -5.04 19.14 -11.74
C VAL A 200 -3.87 19.61 -12.60
N LYS A 201 -2.65 19.63 -12.05
CA LYS A 201 -1.45 20.06 -12.78
C LYS A 201 -0.97 19.04 -13.81
N ASN A 202 -1.27 17.76 -13.58
CA ASN A 202 -0.80 16.64 -14.38
C ASN A 202 -1.96 15.70 -14.73
N PRO A 203 -2.96 16.17 -15.51
CA PRO A 203 -4.16 15.39 -15.80
C PRO A 203 -3.81 14.07 -16.48
N ASP A 204 -2.77 14.04 -17.32
CA ASP A 204 -2.26 12.86 -18.02
C ASP A 204 -1.05 12.21 -17.34
N GLY A 205 -0.76 12.59 -16.09
CA GLY A 205 0.42 12.14 -15.36
C GLY A 205 1.69 12.81 -15.85
N PHE A 206 2.84 12.15 -15.69
CA PHE A 206 4.13 12.71 -16.08
C PHE A 206 4.24 12.85 -17.61
N ALA A 207 4.56 14.06 -18.09
CA ALA A 207 4.92 14.26 -19.48
C ALA A 207 6.17 13.44 -19.84
N LYS A 208 6.19 12.85 -21.06
CA LYS A 208 7.43 12.32 -21.61
C LYS A 208 8.39 13.50 -21.81
N LYS A 209 9.63 13.40 -21.32
CA LYS A 209 10.70 14.30 -21.78
C LYS A 209 10.77 14.14 -23.29
N ALA A 210 10.69 15.25 -24.02
CA ALA A 210 11.07 15.25 -25.42
C ALA A 210 12.53 14.77 -25.51
N GLU A 211 12.75 13.73 -26.30
CA GLU A 211 14.09 13.26 -26.68
C GLU A 211 14.77 14.26 -27.59
#